data_AF-A0A819VSH2-F1
#
_entry.id   AF-A0A819VSH2-F1
#
_cell.length_a   1.000
_cell.length_b   1.000
_cell.length_c   1.000
_cell.angle_alpha   90.00
_cell.angle_beta   90.00
_cell.angle_gamma   90.00
#
_symmetry.space_group_name_H-M   'P 1'
#
loop_
_entity.id
_entity.type
_entity.pdbx_description
1 polymer ?
#
loop_
_entity_poly.entity_id
_entity_poly.type
_entity_poly.pdbx_seq_one_letter_code
_entity_poly.pdbx_strand_id
1 'polypeptide(L)'
;MTHFYPDPFLHSIRSNMTEDVTPTPIIITSIDQLLGDIVENWTPRLHPLANPQYHILQGQYCRLELLNSKTNNKTIQQLYDAFKPTEKTHFTYLSYGPFKTIDEFKEFISLKELSSSDTILYSILVNDTAVGFIALASVNPEYGTIEIGHVNFSVQLLRTRSATEANYLLLHYAFDILGYRRVEWSCNALNAKSRRAALRLGFQYEGTWIKSDLSKGRSRDKSWFSIVDDEWVQLKQEFQRWLNPENFDNNGQQLIKLNAAQINPRSNKKKRITSSRI
;
A
#
# COMPACT_ATOMS: atom_id res chain seq x y z
N MET A 1 47.78 -8.38 3.37
CA MET A 1 47.29 -7.11 2.82
C MET A 1 45.78 -7.19 2.73
N THR A 2 45.12 -6.78 3.81
CA THR A 2 43.66 -6.84 4.01
C THR A 2 43.17 -5.42 4.14
N HIS A 3 42.43 -4.93 3.14
CA HIS A 3 41.80 -3.61 3.19
C HIS A 3 40.46 -3.74 3.91
N PHE A 4 40.41 -3.23 5.14
CA PHE A 4 39.19 -2.86 5.84
C PHE A 4 38.70 -1.52 5.29
N TYR A 5 37.46 -1.46 4.81
CA TYR A 5 36.74 -0.21 4.62
C TYR A 5 35.91 0.07 5.89
N PRO A 6 35.97 1.29 6.48
CA PRO A 6 35.20 1.62 7.65
C PRO A 6 33.76 2.03 7.31
N ASP A 7 32.84 1.58 8.16
CA ASP A 7 31.42 1.95 8.24
C ASP A 7 31.27 3.42 8.73
N PRO A 8 30.52 4.30 8.04
CA PRO A 8 30.47 5.72 8.38
C PRO A 8 29.32 6.12 9.33
N PHE A 9 28.71 5.24 10.13
CA PHE A 9 27.63 5.65 11.05
C PHE A 9 27.67 5.05 12.45
N LEU A 10 28.67 5.42 13.27
CA LEU A 10 28.61 5.22 14.73
C LEU A 10 29.31 6.37 15.49
N HIS A 11 28.49 7.35 15.93
CA HIS A 11 28.57 8.21 17.14
C HIS A 11 27.66 9.43 16.87
N SER A 12 26.68 9.80 17.69
CA SER A 12 26.68 9.91 19.14
C SER A 12 25.28 9.72 19.74
N ILE A 13 25.25 9.15 20.94
CA ILE A 13 24.10 9.13 21.84
C ILE A 13 24.32 10.29 22.82
N ARG A 14 23.36 11.22 22.88
CA ARG A 14 22.83 11.95 24.07
C ARG A 14 22.41 13.37 23.70
N SER A 15 21.10 13.61 23.73
CA SER A 15 20.50 14.79 24.33
C SER A 15 18.97 14.61 24.32
N ASN A 16 18.42 14.20 25.46
CA ASN A 16 17.00 14.35 25.73
C ASN A 16 16.75 15.84 25.95
N MET A 17 16.15 16.50 24.96
CA MET A 17 15.40 17.72 25.19
C MET A 17 13.95 17.42 24.84
N THR A 18 13.12 17.45 25.87
CA THR A 18 11.67 17.54 25.76
C THR A 18 11.37 18.88 25.10
N GLU A 19 11.20 18.88 23.79
CA GLU A 19 10.58 20.01 23.11
C GLU A 19 9.11 20.05 23.55
N ASP A 20 8.81 21.09 24.32
CA ASP A 20 7.49 21.48 24.72
C ASP A 20 6.71 21.82 23.44
N VAL A 21 5.82 20.92 23.03
CA VAL A 21 4.96 21.13 21.85
C VAL A 21 3.95 22.21 22.22
N THR A 22 4.33 23.47 22.04
CA THR A 22 3.41 24.60 22.15
C THR A 22 2.27 24.38 21.15
N PRO A 23 0.99 24.37 21.60
CA PRO A 23 -0.12 24.19 20.68
C PRO A 23 -0.16 25.34 19.67
N THR A 24 -0.10 25.01 18.39
CA THR A 24 -0.30 25.95 17.28
C THR A 24 -1.64 26.67 17.48
N PRO A 25 -1.69 28.01 17.40
CA PRO A 25 -2.91 28.75 17.67
C PRO A 25 -3.98 28.39 16.62
N ILE A 26 -5.16 28.01 17.10
CA ILE A 26 -6.36 27.89 16.30
C ILE A 26 -6.63 29.27 15.70
N ILE A 27 -6.54 29.42 14.38
CA ILE A 27 -6.88 30.67 13.70
C ILE A 27 -8.40 30.82 13.78
N ILE A 28 -8.87 31.66 14.70
CA ILE A 28 -10.27 32.08 14.78
C ILE A 28 -10.45 33.12 13.68
N THR A 29 -11.15 32.77 12.60
CA THR A 29 -11.59 33.75 11.59
C THR A 29 -12.61 34.69 12.23
N SER A 30 -12.99 35.79 11.58
CA SER A 30 -13.96 36.78 12.08
C SER A 30 -15.40 36.25 12.27
N ILE A 31 -15.58 34.93 12.23
CA ILE A 31 -16.82 34.16 12.32
C ILE A 31 -16.38 32.82 12.89
N ASP A 32 -16.68 32.51 14.16
CA ASP A 32 -16.21 31.35 14.97
C ASP A 32 -16.31 29.96 14.29
N GLN A 33 -15.52 29.75 13.24
CA GLN A 33 -15.50 28.56 12.42
C GLN A 33 -14.16 27.88 12.59
N LEU A 34 -14.20 26.60 12.91
CA LEU A 34 -13.00 25.76 12.99
C LEU A 34 -12.50 25.50 11.56
N LEU A 35 -11.25 25.88 11.31
CA LEU A 35 -10.52 25.54 10.09
C LEU A 35 -9.59 24.35 10.34
N GLY A 36 -9.28 23.60 9.28
CA GLY A 36 -8.24 22.57 9.33
C GLY A 36 -6.83 23.18 9.38
N ASP A 37 -5.85 22.35 9.71
CA ASP A 37 -4.44 22.76 9.76
C ASP A 37 -3.96 23.27 8.39
N ILE A 38 -3.17 24.35 8.38
CA ILE A 38 -2.48 24.83 7.19
C ILE A 38 -1.37 23.83 6.82
N VAL A 39 -1.31 23.43 5.56
CA VAL A 39 -0.20 22.64 5.02
C VAL A 39 0.79 23.58 4.35
N GLU A 40 1.80 24.00 5.10
CA GLU A 40 2.82 24.92 4.60
C GLU A 40 3.61 24.31 3.43
N ASN A 41 3.95 25.15 2.45
CA ASN A 41 4.81 24.79 1.31
C ASN A 41 4.34 23.55 0.52
N TRP A 42 3.02 23.33 0.42
CA TRP A 42 2.49 22.23 -0.35
C TRP A 42 2.84 22.35 -1.84
N THR A 43 3.37 21.28 -2.41
CA THR A 43 3.56 21.11 -3.84
C THR A 43 2.97 19.77 -4.29
N PRO A 44 2.49 19.65 -5.52
CA PRO A 44 2.08 18.38 -6.08
C PRO A 44 3.22 17.36 -6.01
N ARG A 45 2.87 16.10 -5.76
CA ARG A 45 3.84 15.01 -5.73
C ARG A 45 4.17 14.52 -7.14
N LEU A 46 5.22 13.71 -7.26
CA LEU A 46 5.53 13.09 -8.55
C LEU A 46 4.52 11.98 -8.85
N HIS A 47 4.20 11.83 -10.13
CA HIS A 47 3.47 10.67 -10.60
C HIS A 47 4.36 9.40 -10.48
N PRO A 48 3.83 8.22 -10.11
CA PRO A 48 4.63 7.00 -9.95
C PRO A 48 5.44 6.56 -11.18
N LEU A 49 5.05 7.01 -12.39
CA LEU A 49 5.76 6.75 -13.65
C LEU A 49 6.76 7.85 -14.04
N ALA A 50 6.92 8.90 -13.23
CA ALA A 50 7.79 10.03 -13.57
C ALA A 50 9.28 9.64 -13.60
N ASN A 51 9.68 8.62 -12.84
CA ASN A 51 11.05 8.14 -12.78
C ASN A 51 11.14 6.64 -13.15
N PRO A 52 11.78 6.29 -14.29
CA PRO A 52 11.92 4.91 -14.74
C PRO A 52 12.62 3.97 -13.75
N GLN A 53 13.42 4.48 -12.81
CA GLN A 53 14.07 3.64 -11.80
C GLN A 53 13.07 2.90 -10.91
N TYR A 54 11.85 3.43 -10.76
CA TYR A 54 10.78 2.84 -9.94
C TYR A 54 9.76 2.06 -10.78
N HIS A 55 10.07 1.79 -12.05
CA HIS A 55 9.41 0.73 -12.80
C HIS A 55 9.78 -0.66 -12.23
N ILE A 56 10.84 -0.74 -11.44
CA ILE A 56 11.22 -1.92 -10.66
C ILE A 56 11.36 -1.50 -9.19
N LEU A 57 10.62 -2.15 -8.29
CA LEU A 57 10.77 -1.98 -6.84
C LEU A 57 11.36 -3.28 -6.27
N GLN A 58 12.61 -3.22 -5.84
CA GLN A 58 13.34 -4.38 -5.34
C GLN A 58 13.16 -4.53 -3.83
N GLY A 59 12.62 -5.67 -3.39
CA GLY A 59 12.60 -6.10 -1.99
C GLY A 59 13.60 -7.23 -1.73
N GLN A 60 13.50 -7.84 -0.56
CA GLN A 60 14.32 -8.97 -0.14
C GLN A 60 13.67 -10.33 -0.46
N TYR A 61 12.33 -10.40 -0.57
CA TYR A 61 11.55 -11.63 -0.80
C TYR A 61 10.74 -11.61 -2.09
N CYS A 62 10.60 -10.44 -2.69
CA CYS A 62 9.99 -10.25 -3.99
C CYS A 62 10.59 -9.01 -4.68
N ARG A 63 10.31 -8.89 -5.97
CA ARG A 63 10.37 -7.59 -6.64
C ARG A 63 9.07 -7.30 -7.36
N LEU A 64 8.79 -6.02 -7.51
CA LEU A 64 7.67 -5.52 -8.28
C LEU A 64 8.21 -4.99 -9.60
N GLU A 65 7.66 -5.45 -10.72
CA GLU A 65 8.02 -4.94 -12.04
C GLU A 65 6.77 -4.40 -12.74
N LEU A 66 6.89 -3.22 -13.37
CA LEU A 66 5.80 -2.57 -14.10
C LEU A 66 5.15 -3.56 -15.08
N LEU A 67 3.84 -3.75 -14.93
CA LEU A 67 3.02 -4.64 -15.75
C LEU A 67 2.24 -3.80 -16.77
N ASN A 68 2.57 -3.98 -18.05
CA ASN A 68 2.03 -3.21 -19.18
C ASN A 68 2.12 -4.01 -20.49
N SER A 69 1.74 -3.40 -21.61
CA SER A 69 1.79 -4.04 -22.94
C SER A 69 3.19 -4.47 -23.40
N LYS A 70 4.25 -3.90 -22.82
CA LYS A 70 5.66 -4.24 -23.12
C LYS A 70 6.20 -5.39 -22.26
N THR A 71 5.41 -5.88 -21.30
CA THR A 71 5.81 -6.99 -20.43
C THR A 71 6.05 -8.26 -21.25
N ASN A 72 7.13 -8.98 -20.94
CA ASN A 72 7.53 -10.16 -21.70
C ASN A 72 6.48 -11.30 -21.62
N ASN A 73 6.38 -12.09 -22.69
CA ASN A 73 5.39 -13.17 -22.80
C ASN A 73 5.50 -14.22 -21.68
N LYS A 74 6.71 -14.49 -21.16
CA LYS A 74 6.93 -15.44 -20.06
C LYS A 74 6.19 -14.98 -18.79
N THR A 75 6.33 -13.71 -18.43
CA THR A 75 5.70 -13.11 -17.24
C THR A 75 4.18 -13.10 -17.38
N ILE A 76 3.67 -12.71 -18.56
CA ILE A 76 2.23 -12.75 -18.86
C ILE A 76 1.68 -14.18 -18.74
N GLN A 77 2.39 -15.16 -19.30
CA GLN A 77 2.01 -16.57 -19.23
C GLN A 77 2.00 -17.08 -17.78
N GLN A 78 3.04 -16.78 -17.00
CA GLN A 78 3.12 -17.15 -15.58
C GLN A 78 1.96 -16.57 -14.76
N LEU A 79 1.65 -15.29 -14.94
CA LEU A 79 0.51 -14.65 -14.27
C LEU A 79 -0.82 -15.29 -14.69
N TYR A 80 -1.03 -15.48 -16.00
CA TYR A 80 -2.23 -16.13 -16.51
C TYR A 80 -2.41 -17.53 -15.92
N ASP A 81 -1.33 -18.33 -15.88
CA ASP A 81 -1.33 -19.67 -15.31
C ASP A 81 -1.58 -19.67 -13.80
N ALA A 82 -1.02 -18.70 -13.07
CA ALA A 82 -1.21 -18.56 -11.64
C ALA A 82 -2.66 -18.23 -11.23
N PHE A 83 -3.45 -17.68 -12.16
CA PHE A 83 -4.87 -17.38 -11.97
C PHE A 83 -5.81 -18.26 -12.79
N LYS A 84 -5.28 -19.28 -13.49
CA LYS A 84 -6.12 -20.25 -14.20
C LYS A 84 -7.16 -20.79 -13.22
N PRO A 85 -8.41 -20.97 -13.67
CA PRO A 85 -9.57 -21.20 -12.82
C PRO A 85 -9.53 -22.58 -12.16
N THR A 86 -8.69 -22.72 -11.14
CA THR A 86 -8.67 -23.85 -10.22
C THR A 86 -9.70 -23.64 -9.11
N GLU A 87 -9.99 -22.38 -8.76
CA GLU A 87 -11.04 -22.01 -7.81
C GLU A 87 -12.03 -20.99 -8.39
N LYS A 88 -13.33 -21.34 -8.36
CA LYS A 88 -14.44 -20.46 -8.81
C LYS A 88 -14.51 -19.14 -8.03
N THR A 89 -13.80 -19.01 -6.91
CA THR A 89 -13.93 -17.89 -5.97
C THR A 89 -12.84 -16.81 -6.05
N HIS A 90 -11.77 -17.02 -6.83
CA HIS A 90 -10.62 -16.09 -6.85
C HIS A 90 -11.03 -14.66 -7.23
N PHE A 91 -11.86 -14.53 -8.27
CA PHE A 91 -12.31 -13.24 -8.80
C PHE A 91 -13.66 -12.76 -8.24
N THR A 92 -14.20 -13.40 -7.18
CA THR A 92 -15.56 -13.12 -6.69
C THR A 92 -15.82 -11.64 -6.41
N TYR A 93 -14.84 -10.93 -5.83
CA TYR A 93 -15.00 -9.54 -5.42
C TYR A 93 -14.25 -8.52 -6.29
N LEU A 94 -13.61 -8.99 -7.37
CA LEU A 94 -12.97 -8.12 -8.35
C LEU A 94 -13.97 -7.76 -9.44
N SER A 95 -13.89 -6.54 -9.95
CA SER A 95 -14.76 -6.05 -11.03
C SER A 95 -14.47 -6.69 -12.39
N TYR A 96 -13.34 -7.38 -12.51
CA TYR A 96 -12.87 -8.08 -13.71
C TYR A 96 -12.63 -9.56 -13.42
N GLY A 97 -12.27 -10.29 -14.48
CA GLY A 97 -11.98 -11.71 -14.46
C GLY A 97 -13.17 -12.60 -14.07
N PRO A 98 -12.99 -13.93 -14.08
CA PRO A 98 -11.78 -14.63 -14.56
C PRO A 98 -11.55 -14.42 -16.06
N PHE A 99 -10.31 -14.59 -16.51
CA PHE A 99 -9.93 -14.50 -17.93
C PHE A 99 -9.95 -15.91 -18.54
N LYS A 100 -10.66 -16.09 -19.67
CA LYS A 100 -10.81 -17.39 -20.35
C LYS A 100 -9.63 -17.71 -21.26
N THR A 101 -8.97 -16.68 -21.77
CA THR A 101 -7.81 -16.79 -22.66
C THR A 101 -6.71 -15.87 -22.18
N ILE A 102 -5.48 -16.15 -22.60
CA ILE A 102 -4.35 -15.25 -22.35
C ILE A 102 -4.52 -13.90 -23.06
N ASP A 103 -5.23 -13.89 -24.20
CA ASP A 103 -5.49 -12.65 -24.94
C ASP A 103 -6.47 -11.75 -24.19
N GLU A 104 -7.52 -12.30 -23.55
CA GLU A 104 -8.40 -11.53 -22.64
C GLU A 104 -7.61 -10.93 -21.45
N PHE A 105 -6.60 -11.66 -20.95
CA PHE A 105 -5.73 -11.16 -19.87
C PHE A 105 -4.80 -10.03 -20.36
N LYS A 106 -4.22 -10.17 -21.55
CA LYS A 106 -3.41 -9.12 -22.20
C LYS A 106 -4.25 -7.87 -22.47
N GLU A 107 -5.48 -8.03 -22.95
CA GLU A 107 -6.41 -6.92 -23.17
C GLU A 107 -6.70 -6.16 -21.87
N PHE A 108 -6.93 -6.88 -20.76
CA PHE A 108 -7.07 -6.26 -19.45
C PHE A 108 -5.86 -5.41 -19.06
N ILE A 109 -4.64 -5.90 -19.28
CA ILE A 109 -3.41 -5.16 -18.97
C ILE A 109 -3.32 -3.90 -19.84
N SER A 110 -3.56 -4.02 -21.15
CA SER A 110 -3.55 -2.90 -22.09
C SER A 110 -4.58 -1.83 -21.73
N LEU A 111 -5.80 -2.23 -21.36
CA LEU A 111 -6.84 -1.29 -20.90
C LEU A 111 -6.42 -0.53 -19.64
N LYS A 112 -5.70 -1.20 -18.72
CA LYS A 112 -5.19 -0.56 -17.51
C LYS A 112 -4.03 0.38 -17.79
N GLU A 113 -3.16 0.05 -18.73
CA GLU A 113 -2.10 0.95 -19.20
C GLU A 113 -2.66 2.22 -19.87
N LEU A 114 -3.78 2.13 -20.60
CA LEU A 114 -4.43 3.31 -21.17
C LEU A 114 -4.96 4.27 -20.08
N SER A 115 -5.29 3.76 -18.90
CA SER A 115 -5.63 4.54 -17.70
C SER A 115 -4.41 4.86 -16.81
N SER A 116 -3.19 4.84 -17.35
CA SER A 116 -1.95 4.98 -16.58
C SER A 116 -1.73 6.32 -15.89
N SER A 117 -2.52 7.36 -16.24
CA SER A 117 -2.59 8.59 -15.44
C SER A 117 -3.19 8.36 -14.05
N ASP A 118 -3.87 7.23 -13.85
CA ASP A 118 -4.61 6.89 -12.64
C ASP A 118 -4.21 5.53 -12.04
N THR A 119 -3.89 4.53 -12.87
CA THR A 119 -3.57 3.17 -12.41
C THR A 119 -2.25 2.64 -12.97
N ILE A 120 -1.34 2.23 -12.09
CA ILE A 120 -0.05 1.62 -12.39
C ILE A 120 -0.03 0.19 -11.84
N LEU A 121 -0.03 -0.80 -12.72
CA LEU A 121 0.09 -2.20 -12.35
C LEU A 121 1.55 -2.62 -12.19
N TYR A 122 1.79 -3.46 -11.20
CA TYR A 122 3.06 -4.14 -10.97
C TYR A 122 2.82 -5.65 -10.88
N SER A 123 3.59 -6.42 -11.64
CA SER A 123 3.74 -7.85 -11.44
C SER A 123 4.60 -8.11 -10.20
N ILE A 124 4.30 -9.18 -9.45
CA ILE A 124 5.00 -9.59 -8.24
C ILE A 124 5.81 -10.83 -8.58
N LEU A 125 7.13 -10.70 -8.59
CA LEU A 125 8.06 -11.79 -8.86
C LEU A 125 8.67 -12.31 -7.56
N VAL A 126 8.59 -13.63 -7.36
CA VAL A 126 9.27 -14.35 -6.29
C VAL A 126 10.17 -15.39 -6.96
N ASN A 127 11.48 -15.36 -6.68
CA ASN A 127 12.48 -16.21 -7.34
C ASN A 127 12.31 -16.21 -8.88
N ASP A 128 12.24 -15.00 -9.46
CA ASP A 128 12.07 -14.76 -10.92
C ASP A 128 10.81 -15.38 -11.55
N THR A 129 9.82 -15.74 -10.72
CA THR A 129 8.53 -16.27 -11.16
C THR A 129 7.43 -15.29 -10.80
N ALA A 130 6.66 -14.85 -11.79
CA ALA A 130 5.52 -13.97 -11.57
C ALA A 130 4.35 -14.75 -10.92
N VAL A 131 3.96 -14.36 -9.71
CA VAL A 131 2.99 -15.08 -8.86
C VAL A 131 1.81 -14.21 -8.42
N GLY A 132 1.71 -12.99 -8.93
CA GLY A 132 0.68 -12.05 -8.55
C GLY A 132 0.83 -10.71 -9.26
N PHE A 133 -0.17 -9.85 -9.13
CA PHE A 133 -0.02 -8.44 -9.43
C PHE A 133 -0.72 -7.56 -8.39
N ILE A 134 -0.31 -6.30 -8.32
CA ILE A 134 -0.83 -5.27 -7.42
C ILE A 134 -0.75 -3.93 -8.15
N ALA A 135 -1.53 -2.92 -7.76
CA ALA A 135 -1.45 -1.60 -8.37
C ALA A 135 -1.34 -0.48 -7.34
N LEU A 136 -0.74 0.62 -7.79
CA LEU A 136 -1.11 1.95 -7.35
C LEU A 136 -2.28 2.43 -8.23
N ALA A 137 -3.36 2.89 -7.64
CA ALA A 137 -4.59 3.35 -8.31
C ALA A 137 -5.06 4.68 -7.71
N SER A 138 -6.04 5.36 -8.32
CA SER A 138 -6.57 6.62 -7.80
C SER A 138 -5.46 7.64 -7.51
N VAL A 139 -4.46 7.68 -8.40
CA VAL A 139 -3.26 8.48 -8.24
C VAL A 139 -3.62 9.95 -8.35
N ASN A 140 -3.41 10.68 -7.26
CA ASN A 140 -3.70 12.10 -7.21
C ASN A 140 -2.47 12.85 -6.66
N PRO A 141 -1.56 13.28 -7.55
CA PRO A 141 -0.35 13.97 -7.14
C PRO A 141 -0.65 15.35 -6.55
N GLU A 142 -1.72 16.02 -7.01
CA GLU A 142 -2.15 17.33 -6.52
C GLU A 142 -2.50 17.35 -5.03
N TYR A 143 -3.13 16.28 -4.54
CA TYR A 143 -3.46 16.14 -3.12
C TYR A 143 -2.54 15.15 -2.37
N GLY A 144 -1.62 14.51 -3.09
CA GLY A 144 -0.72 13.50 -2.54
C GLY A 144 -1.48 12.31 -1.96
N THR A 145 -2.53 11.85 -2.65
CA THR A 145 -3.31 10.67 -2.28
C THR A 145 -3.18 9.58 -3.33
N ILE A 146 -3.13 8.32 -2.90
CA ILE A 146 -2.98 7.18 -3.80
C ILE A 146 -3.60 5.93 -3.17
N GLU A 147 -4.18 5.03 -3.96
CA GLU A 147 -4.75 3.76 -3.50
C GLU A 147 -3.78 2.60 -3.79
N ILE A 148 -3.59 1.70 -2.84
CA ILE A 148 -3.11 0.35 -3.15
C ILE A 148 -4.33 -0.50 -3.53
N GLY A 149 -4.39 -0.87 -4.81
CA GLY A 149 -5.53 -1.52 -5.41
C GLY A 149 -5.14 -2.72 -6.25
N HIS A 150 -6.13 -3.33 -6.91
CA HIS A 150 -5.92 -4.44 -7.85
C HIS A 150 -5.10 -5.62 -7.29
N VAL A 151 -5.08 -5.80 -5.96
CA VAL A 151 -4.35 -6.85 -5.27
C VAL A 151 -4.85 -8.23 -5.72
N ASN A 152 -4.07 -8.90 -6.56
CA ASN A 152 -4.40 -10.17 -7.18
C ASN A 152 -3.27 -11.16 -6.92
N PHE A 153 -3.34 -11.85 -5.79
CA PHE A 153 -2.30 -12.78 -5.33
C PHE A 153 -2.70 -14.20 -5.66
N SER A 154 -1.82 -14.96 -6.32
CA SER A 154 -2.05 -16.39 -6.54
C SER A 154 -2.10 -17.15 -5.22
N VAL A 155 -2.58 -18.40 -5.26
CA VAL A 155 -2.54 -19.30 -4.10
C VAL A 155 -1.12 -19.50 -3.55
N GLN A 156 -0.09 -19.42 -4.39
CA GLN A 156 1.31 -19.55 -3.97
C GLN A 156 1.79 -18.32 -3.20
N LEU A 157 1.21 -17.14 -3.47
CA LEU A 157 1.60 -15.89 -2.84
C LEU A 157 0.80 -15.61 -1.56
N LEU A 158 -0.45 -16.07 -1.47
CA LEU A 158 -1.29 -15.82 -0.30
C LEU A 158 -0.64 -16.27 1.01
N ARG A 159 -0.67 -15.39 2.03
CA ARG A 159 -0.14 -15.63 3.38
C ARG A 159 1.36 -15.91 3.45
N THR A 160 2.12 -15.50 2.44
CA THR A 160 3.58 -15.55 2.45
C THR A 160 4.19 -14.24 2.95
N ARG A 161 5.49 -14.27 3.25
CA ARG A 161 6.30 -13.07 3.51
C ARG A 161 6.32 -12.13 2.30
N SER A 162 6.51 -12.68 1.09
CA SER A 162 6.51 -11.91 -0.16
C SER A 162 5.22 -11.14 -0.40
N ALA A 163 4.05 -11.68 -0.02
CA ALA A 163 2.78 -10.94 -0.11
C ALA A 163 2.74 -9.70 0.79
N THR A 164 3.30 -9.80 2.00
CA THR A 164 3.38 -8.65 2.92
C THR A 164 4.41 -7.65 2.42
N GLU A 165 5.56 -8.14 1.94
CA GLU A 165 6.60 -7.27 1.37
C GLU A 165 6.13 -6.51 0.13
N ALA A 166 5.37 -7.13 -0.78
CA ALA A 166 4.81 -6.46 -1.95
C ALA A 166 3.97 -5.22 -1.57
N ASN A 167 3.17 -5.32 -0.50
CA ASN A 167 2.43 -4.17 0.01
C ASN A 167 3.35 -3.14 0.67
N TYR A 168 4.33 -3.60 1.45
CA TYR A 168 5.33 -2.72 2.06
C TYR A 168 6.12 -1.92 1.03
N LEU A 169 6.53 -2.53 -0.09
CA LEU A 169 7.26 -1.84 -1.17
C LEU A 169 6.43 -0.71 -1.77
N LEU A 170 5.12 -0.91 -1.99
CA LEU A 170 4.25 0.17 -2.49
C LEU A 170 4.02 1.27 -1.43
N LEU A 171 3.86 0.90 -0.15
CA LEU A 171 3.75 1.88 0.93
C LEU A 171 5.03 2.72 1.06
N HIS A 172 6.18 2.06 1.08
CA HIS A 172 7.49 2.70 1.10
C HIS A 172 7.69 3.62 -0.09
N TYR A 173 7.32 3.17 -1.29
CA TYR A 173 7.39 3.99 -2.50
C TYR A 173 6.47 5.23 -2.40
N ALA A 174 5.22 5.06 -1.98
CA ALA A 174 4.29 6.17 -1.85
C ALA A 174 4.74 7.22 -0.83
N PHE A 175 5.12 6.79 0.38
CA PHE A 175 5.46 7.70 1.47
C PHE A 175 6.88 8.24 1.40
N ASP A 176 7.89 7.35 1.36
CA ASP A 176 9.29 7.77 1.54
C ASP A 176 9.92 8.32 0.26
N ILE A 177 9.44 7.86 -0.91
CA ILE A 177 10.03 8.25 -2.20
C ILE A 177 9.20 9.32 -2.89
N LEU A 178 7.88 9.13 -2.99
CA LEU A 178 7.01 10.08 -3.67
C LEU A 178 6.50 11.19 -2.74
N GLY A 179 6.56 11.02 -1.42
CA GLY A 179 6.10 12.01 -0.43
C GLY A 179 4.57 12.15 -0.36
N TYR A 180 3.82 11.12 -0.74
CA TYR A 180 2.36 11.14 -0.63
C TYR A 180 1.95 11.17 0.84
N ARG A 181 0.86 11.87 1.15
CA ARG A 181 0.39 12.04 2.52
C ARG A 181 -0.60 10.98 2.96
N ARG A 182 -1.16 10.25 2.00
CA ARG A 182 -2.24 9.30 2.23
C ARG A 182 -2.19 8.16 1.23
N VAL A 183 -2.18 6.94 1.76
CA VAL A 183 -2.36 5.71 0.99
C VAL A 183 -3.69 5.06 1.38
N GLU A 184 -4.51 4.73 0.40
CA GLU A 184 -5.85 4.20 0.58
C GLU A 184 -5.89 2.70 0.27
N TRP A 185 -6.88 2.04 0.84
CA TRP A 185 -7.28 0.69 0.48
C TRP A 185 -8.80 0.64 0.40
N SER A 186 -9.33 0.12 -0.70
CA SER A 186 -10.76 -0.09 -0.86
C SER A 186 -11.07 -1.54 -1.21
N CYS A 187 -12.20 -2.05 -0.71
CA CYS A 187 -12.67 -3.38 -1.08
C CYS A 187 -14.19 -3.49 -1.03
N ASN A 188 -14.74 -4.51 -1.70
CA ASN A 188 -16.15 -4.85 -1.51
C ASN A 188 -16.39 -5.13 -0.02
N ALA A 189 -17.43 -4.53 0.56
CA ALA A 189 -17.74 -4.66 1.98
C ALA A 189 -17.96 -6.12 2.40
N LEU A 190 -18.40 -7.02 1.50
CA LEU A 190 -18.53 -8.45 1.78
C LEU A 190 -17.21 -9.23 1.70
N ASN A 191 -16.13 -8.64 1.18
CA ASN A 191 -14.82 -9.29 1.07
C ASN A 191 -14.08 -9.28 2.42
N ALA A 192 -14.50 -10.16 3.33
CA ALA A 192 -13.90 -10.27 4.66
C ALA A 192 -12.39 -10.56 4.63
N LYS A 193 -11.87 -11.27 3.61
CA LYS A 193 -10.43 -11.53 3.45
C LYS A 193 -9.65 -10.24 3.20
N SER A 194 -10.12 -9.40 2.27
CA SER A 194 -9.48 -8.12 1.94
C SER A 194 -9.57 -7.12 3.11
N ARG A 195 -10.73 -7.00 3.77
CA ARG A 195 -10.86 -6.14 4.97
C ARG A 195 -9.86 -6.53 6.08
N ARG A 196 -9.70 -7.83 6.35
CA ARG A 196 -8.72 -8.31 7.33
C ARG A 196 -7.28 -8.04 6.90
N ALA A 197 -6.99 -8.12 5.60
CA ALA A 197 -5.67 -7.79 5.08
C ALA A 197 -5.34 -6.30 5.29
N ALA A 198 -6.25 -5.39 4.94
CA ALA A 198 -6.09 -3.96 5.16
C ALA A 198 -5.79 -3.66 6.64
N LEU A 199 -6.62 -4.15 7.55
CA LEU A 199 -6.42 -3.97 8.99
C LEU A 199 -5.09 -4.57 9.47
N ARG A 200 -4.73 -5.78 9.03
CA ARG A 200 -3.45 -6.42 9.39
C ARG A 200 -2.25 -5.59 8.93
N LEU A 201 -2.35 -4.90 7.80
CA LEU A 201 -1.31 -4.05 7.23
C LEU A 201 -1.25 -2.65 7.88
N GLY A 202 -2.11 -2.36 8.86
CA GLY A 202 -2.14 -1.08 9.59
C GLY A 202 -3.09 -0.04 9.01
N PHE A 203 -3.80 -0.34 7.91
CA PHE A 203 -4.82 0.57 7.39
C PHE A 203 -5.97 0.73 8.39
N GLN A 204 -6.37 1.97 8.63
CA GLN A 204 -7.46 2.33 9.53
C GLN A 204 -8.76 2.44 8.76
N TYR A 205 -9.84 1.84 9.27
CA TYR A 205 -11.16 1.90 8.66
C TYR A 205 -11.77 3.30 8.80
N GLU A 206 -12.31 3.83 7.70
CA GLU A 206 -12.89 5.18 7.65
C GLU A 206 -14.37 5.22 7.31
N GLY A 207 -14.91 4.14 6.76
CA GLY A 207 -16.34 4.05 6.47
C GLY A 207 -16.66 3.08 5.35
N THR A 208 -17.97 2.90 5.11
CA THR A 208 -18.47 2.14 3.98
C THR A 208 -19.39 3.03 3.15
N TRP A 209 -19.08 3.14 1.86
CA TRP A 209 -19.94 3.80 0.90
C TRP A 209 -21.00 2.80 0.44
N ILE A 210 -22.26 3.09 0.74
CA ILE A 210 -23.41 2.24 0.41
C ILE A 210 -23.79 2.44 -1.06
N LYS A 211 -24.03 1.34 -1.78
CA LYS A 211 -24.29 1.33 -3.23
C LYS A 211 -23.23 2.10 -4.03
N SER A 212 -21.97 1.97 -3.62
CA SER A 212 -20.85 2.73 -4.19
C SER A 212 -20.67 2.47 -5.69
N ASP A 213 -20.83 1.23 -6.14
CA ASP A 213 -20.72 0.87 -7.55
C ASP A 213 -21.55 -0.39 -7.90
N LEU A 214 -21.54 -0.74 -9.19
CA LEU A 214 -22.06 -1.99 -9.70
C LEU A 214 -20.89 -2.89 -10.14
N SER A 215 -20.91 -4.14 -9.68
CA SER A 215 -19.91 -5.13 -10.04
C SER A 215 -20.60 -6.43 -10.42
N LYS A 216 -20.35 -6.93 -11.65
CA LYS A 216 -20.90 -8.20 -12.15
C LYS A 216 -22.44 -8.29 -11.95
N GLY A 217 -23.13 -7.20 -12.29
CA GLY A 217 -24.59 -7.07 -12.19
C GLY A 217 -25.14 -6.97 -10.76
N ARG A 218 -24.30 -6.74 -9.75
CA ARG A 218 -24.70 -6.63 -8.34
C ARG A 218 -24.28 -5.29 -7.76
N SER A 219 -25.09 -4.78 -6.83
CA SER A 219 -24.70 -3.62 -6.03
C SER A 219 -23.51 -3.96 -5.14
N ARG A 220 -22.56 -3.03 -5.04
CA ARG A 220 -21.36 -3.17 -4.22
C ARG A 220 -21.27 -1.99 -3.26
N ASP A 221 -21.32 -2.32 -1.99
CA ASP A 221 -20.86 -1.45 -0.93
C ASP A 221 -19.33 -1.50 -0.87
N LYS A 222 -18.68 -0.36 -0.66
CA LYS A 222 -17.21 -0.24 -0.67
C LYS A 222 -16.72 0.19 0.71
N SER A 223 -15.98 -0.69 1.39
CA SER A 223 -15.30 -0.35 2.64
C SER A 223 -13.97 0.32 2.34
N TRP A 224 -13.75 1.49 2.95
CA TRP A 224 -12.57 2.33 2.77
C TRP A 224 -11.69 2.32 4.02
N PHE A 225 -10.39 2.26 3.77
CA PHE A 225 -9.35 2.31 4.79
C PHE A 225 -8.19 3.18 4.30
N SER A 226 -7.37 3.69 5.21
CA SER A 226 -6.20 4.47 4.85
C SER A 226 -5.04 4.33 5.85
N ILE A 227 -3.85 4.68 5.38
CA ILE A 227 -2.68 5.05 6.17
C ILE A 227 -2.37 6.51 5.81
N VAL A 228 -2.06 7.35 6.79
CA VAL A 228 -1.50 8.69 6.55
C VAL A 228 -0.02 8.76 6.92
N ASP A 229 0.67 9.75 6.39
CA ASP A 229 2.11 10.00 6.58
C ASP A 229 2.56 9.98 8.05
N ASP A 230 1.81 10.60 8.95
CA ASP A 230 2.07 10.58 10.40
C ASP A 230 2.18 9.16 10.99
N GLU A 231 1.45 8.19 10.43
CA GLU A 231 1.40 6.81 10.91
C GLU A 231 2.50 5.96 10.29
N TRP A 232 2.99 6.36 9.11
CA TRP A 232 3.93 5.59 8.33
C TRP A 232 5.25 5.35 9.06
N VAL A 233 5.77 6.32 9.81
CA VAL A 233 7.07 6.18 10.51
C VAL A 233 7.09 4.95 11.42
N GLN A 234 6.05 4.77 12.23
CA GLN A 234 5.95 3.62 13.14
C GLN A 234 5.60 2.34 12.40
N LEU A 235 4.72 2.42 11.39
CA LEU A 235 4.37 1.27 10.55
C LEU A 235 5.58 0.72 9.80
N LYS A 236 6.42 1.58 9.23
CA LYS A 236 7.66 1.22 8.53
C LYS A 236 8.58 0.40 9.44
N GLN A 237 8.81 0.86 10.67
CA GLN A 237 9.62 0.13 11.65
C GLN A 237 9.02 -1.25 11.96
N GLU A 238 7.70 -1.33 12.11
CA GLU A 238 6.99 -2.59 12.34
C GLU A 238 7.08 -3.55 11.15
N PHE A 239 6.94 -3.05 9.92
CA PHE A 239 7.16 -3.85 8.72
C PHE A 239 8.59 -4.34 8.62
N GLN A 240 9.59 -3.50 8.88
CA GLN A 240 11.00 -3.88 8.84
C GLN A 240 11.33 -4.93 9.92
N ARG A 241 10.81 -4.76 11.13
CA ARG A 241 10.92 -5.72 12.23
C ARG A 241 10.26 -7.06 11.89
N TRP A 242 9.04 -7.02 11.37
CA TRP A 242 8.32 -8.25 11.00
C TRP A 242 8.94 -8.92 9.79
N LEU A 243 9.43 -8.13 8.83
CA LEU A 243 10.14 -8.67 7.69
C LEU A 243 11.40 -9.32 8.21
N ASN A 244 12.41 -8.65 8.79
CA ASN A 244 13.70 -9.22 9.26
C ASN A 244 13.86 -10.77 9.19
N PRO A 245 14.84 -11.33 8.42
CA PRO A 245 15.15 -12.77 8.38
C PRO A 245 15.03 -13.52 9.72
N GLU A 246 15.50 -12.93 10.81
CA GLU A 246 15.48 -13.53 12.15
C GLU A 246 14.07 -13.77 12.71
N ASN A 247 13.05 -13.14 12.14
CA ASN A 247 11.65 -13.37 12.50
C ASN A 247 11.05 -14.64 11.86
N PHE A 248 11.81 -15.42 11.09
CA PHE A 248 11.30 -16.60 10.43
C PHE A 248 12.17 -17.82 10.76
N ASP A 249 11.52 -18.93 11.10
CA ASP A 249 12.22 -20.19 11.33
C ASP A 249 12.65 -20.84 9.99
N ASN A 250 13.36 -21.97 10.09
CA ASN A 250 13.85 -22.72 8.92
C ASN A 250 12.73 -23.25 8.01
N ASN A 251 11.48 -23.27 8.48
CA ASN A 251 10.30 -23.69 7.71
C ASN A 251 9.57 -22.48 7.09
N GLY A 252 10.08 -21.26 7.27
CA GLY A 252 9.45 -20.03 6.80
C GLY A 252 8.25 -19.58 7.65
N GLN A 253 8.10 -20.12 8.86
CA GLN A 253 7.04 -19.73 9.79
C GLN A 253 7.48 -18.52 10.61
N GLN A 254 6.64 -17.48 10.66
CA GLN A 254 6.92 -16.28 11.46
C GLN A 254 7.00 -16.64 12.97
N LEU A 255 8.01 -16.13 13.66
CA LEU A 255 8.19 -16.25 15.12
C LEU A 255 7.30 -15.25 15.86
N ILE A 256 7.23 -14.02 15.36
CA ILE A 256 6.32 -12.98 15.84
C ILE A 256 5.38 -12.51 14.72
N LYS A 257 4.19 -12.08 15.12
CA LYS A 257 3.17 -11.58 14.20
C LYS A 257 3.43 -10.11 13.85
N LEU A 258 2.94 -9.73 12.67
CA LEU A 258 2.81 -8.32 12.28
C LEU A 258 1.72 -7.69 13.14
N ASN A 259 2.08 -6.66 13.90
CA ASN A 259 1.23 -5.94 14.83
C ASN A 259 0.87 -4.53 14.33
N ALA A 260 1.00 -4.27 13.03
CA ALA A 260 0.70 -2.98 12.41
C ALA A 260 -0.72 -2.46 12.74
N ALA A 261 -1.71 -3.35 12.91
CA ALA A 261 -3.08 -2.98 13.33
C ALA A 261 -3.15 -2.26 14.69
N GLN A 262 -2.17 -2.50 15.58
CA GLN A 262 -2.13 -1.91 16.93
C GLN A 262 -1.43 -0.55 16.95
N ILE A 263 -0.75 -0.18 15.86
CA ILE A 263 -0.10 1.12 15.70
C ILE A 263 -1.18 2.11 15.28
N ASN A 264 -1.82 2.75 16.26
CA ASN A 264 -2.95 3.67 16.03
C ASN A 264 -2.70 5.07 16.62
N PRO A 265 -2.05 5.97 15.86
CA PRO A 265 -1.84 7.35 16.29
C PRO A 265 -3.12 8.21 16.21
N ARG A 266 -4.14 7.82 15.43
CA ARG A 266 -5.40 8.59 15.28
C ARG A 266 -6.22 8.67 16.57
N SER A 267 -6.04 7.72 17.49
CA SER A 267 -6.68 7.72 18.81
C SER A 267 -6.26 8.91 19.68
N ASN A 268 -5.05 9.46 19.47
CA ASN A 268 -4.52 10.59 20.25
C ASN A 268 -5.00 11.96 19.73
N LYS A 269 -5.26 12.12 18.42
CA LYS A 269 -5.76 13.40 17.85
C LYS A 269 -7.24 13.66 18.21
N LYS A 270 -8.10 12.64 18.35
CA LYS A 270 -9.52 12.82 18.73
C LYS A 270 -9.72 13.50 20.09
N LYS A 271 -8.78 13.38 21.02
CA LYS A 271 -8.86 14.05 22.34
C LYS A 271 -8.74 15.58 22.26
N ARG A 272 -8.13 16.13 21.19
CA ARG A 272 -7.93 17.58 21.03
C ARG A 272 -9.20 18.34 20.66
N ILE A 273 -10.15 17.69 19.98
CA ILE A 273 -11.41 18.33 19.55
C ILE A 273 -12.44 18.30 20.69
N THR A 274 -12.38 17.32 21.59
CA THR A 274 -13.34 17.19 22.70
C THR A 274 -12.93 17.94 23.96
N SER A 275 -11.68 18.37 24.11
CA SER A 275 -11.21 19.10 25.31
C SER A 275 -11.42 20.62 25.25
N SER A 276 -11.91 21.17 24.14
CA SER A 276 -12.24 22.60 23.99
C SER A 276 -13.73 22.91 24.16
N ARG A 277 -14.50 22.00 24.75
CA ARG A 277 -15.90 22.20 25.15
C ARG A 277 -16.19 21.49 26.47
N ILE A 278 -15.86 22.14 27.59
CA ILE A 278 -16.74 22.39 28.75
C ILE A 278 -16.32 23.74 29.32
#